data_AF-Q8LFD4-F1
#
_entry.id   AF-Q8LFD4-F1
#
_cell.length_a   1.000
_cell.length_b   1.000
_cell.length_c   1.000
_cell.angle_alpha   90.00
_cell.angle_beta   90.00
_cell.angle_gamma   90.00
#
_symmetry.space_group_name_H-M   'P 1'
#
loop_
_entity.id
_entity.type
_entity.pdbx_description
1 polymer ?
#
loop_
_entity_poly.entity_id
_entity_poly.type
_entity_poly.pdbx_seq_one_letter_code
_entity_poly.pdbx_strand_id
1 'polypeptide(L)'
;MIRCMRNIFVSLGETSAGSKSSQETASVSSRENPPSSSTSWWSPSEHSRISRWAQSPRIDIQKNSDVLATESDVFDLYTVQGKLSWADIGSYRSATEVASMSVEEKRLGYASDELWRFRNLVERLARVNPAELSHNEKLAFWINIYNAMIMHAYLAYGVPKTDLKLFSLMQKAAYTVGGHSYNAATIEYMTLKMSPPLHRPQIALLLSILKLKVSDEQRQAGISTPEPLVSFALSCGMHSSPAVRIYSAENVGEELEEAQKDYIQASVGVSPRGKLIVPQMLHCFAKKSVDDCKVALWISRHLPPRQAAFVEQCIHRRQRWGFLGSSSSKCGIVPFDSRFRYLFLP
;
A
#
# COMPACT_ATOMS: atom_id res chain seq x y z
N MET A 1 -7.24 -16.97 -0.69
CA MET A 1 -7.60 -15.66 -0.10
C MET A 1 -7.07 -14.51 -0.92
N ILE A 2 -5.76 -14.21 -0.95
CA ILE A 2 -5.18 -13.09 -1.73
C ILE A 2 -5.63 -13.09 -3.19
N ARG A 3 -5.55 -14.24 -3.90
CA ARG A 3 -5.99 -14.35 -5.32
C ARG A 3 -7.45 -13.88 -5.52
N CYS A 4 -8.37 -14.27 -4.64
CA CYS A 4 -9.77 -13.85 -4.70
C CYS A 4 -9.92 -12.33 -4.52
N MET A 5 -9.22 -11.76 -3.53
CA MET A 5 -9.22 -10.31 -3.31
C MET A 5 -8.61 -9.54 -4.50
N ARG A 6 -7.48 -10.02 -5.06
CA ARG A 6 -6.91 -9.47 -6.30
C ARG A 6 -7.95 -9.48 -7.43
N ASN A 7 -8.60 -10.62 -7.67
CA ASN A 7 -9.59 -10.77 -8.73
C ASN A 7 -10.79 -9.82 -8.54
N ILE A 8 -11.28 -9.63 -7.31
CA ILE A 8 -12.34 -8.67 -6.99
C ILE A 8 -11.86 -7.23 -7.23
N PHE A 9 -10.71 -6.83 -6.69
CA PHE A 9 -10.19 -5.45 -6.83
C PHE A 9 -9.86 -5.09 -8.27
N VAL A 10 -9.30 -6.01 -9.06
CA VAL A 10 -9.02 -5.81 -10.49
C VAL A 10 -10.31 -5.76 -11.30
N SER A 11 -11.32 -6.56 -10.94
CA SER A 11 -12.64 -6.50 -11.59
C SER A 11 -13.35 -5.18 -11.31
N LEU A 12 -13.36 -4.70 -10.07
CA LEU A 12 -13.97 -3.43 -9.67
C LEU A 12 -13.12 -2.19 -10.05
N GLY A 13 -11.88 -2.38 -10.48
CA GLY A 13 -10.97 -1.31 -10.86
C GLY A 13 -11.34 -0.65 -12.20
N GLU A 14 -11.20 0.67 -12.29
CA GLU A 14 -11.19 1.37 -13.59
C GLU A 14 -9.82 1.15 -14.25
N THR A 15 -9.70 0.08 -15.06
CA THR A 15 -8.52 -0.12 -15.90
C THR A 15 -8.38 1.06 -16.86
N SER A 16 -7.36 1.90 -16.66
CA SER A 16 -7.13 3.15 -17.42
C SER A 16 -6.80 2.96 -18.92
N ALA A 17 -7.02 1.77 -19.48
CA ALA A 17 -6.83 1.41 -20.87
C ALA A 17 -8.18 1.24 -21.58
N GLY A 18 -8.58 2.25 -22.37
CA GLY A 18 -9.55 2.04 -23.46
C GLY A 18 -10.99 2.53 -23.24
N SER A 19 -11.21 3.84 -23.20
CA SER A 19 -12.54 4.43 -23.47
C SER A 19 -12.47 5.82 -24.13
N LYS A 20 -11.85 5.90 -25.32
CA LYS A 20 -12.09 7.02 -26.23
C LYS A 20 -13.50 6.85 -26.84
N SER A 21 -14.51 7.40 -26.18
CA SER A 21 -15.85 7.56 -26.73
C SER A 21 -16.16 9.05 -26.88
N SER A 22 -16.66 9.45 -28.05
CA SER A 22 -16.95 10.85 -28.38
C SER A 22 -18.06 11.42 -27.50
N GLN A 23 -17.92 12.66 -27.05
CA GLN A 23 -19.05 13.47 -26.57
C GLN A 23 -19.33 14.60 -27.56
N GLU A 24 -20.48 14.53 -28.21
CA GLU A 24 -21.09 15.67 -28.89
C GLU A 24 -21.63 16.68 -27.87
N THR A 25 -21.69 17.94 -28.26
CA THR A 25 -22.05 19.05 -27.37
C THR A 25 -23.56 19.31 -27.34
N ALA A 26 -24.16 19.29 -26.15
CA ALA A 26 -25.49 19.84 -25.86
C ALA A 26 -25.50 20.56 -24.51
N SER A 27 -26.39 21.54 -24.30
CA SER A 27 -26.15 22.64 -23.36
C SER A 27 -27.37 23.08 -22.51
N VAL A 28 -27.08 23.64 -21.31
CA VAL A 28 -27.84 24.69 -20.59
C VAL A 28 -29.32 24.36 -20.24
N SER A 29 -29.69 24.11 -18.96
CA SER A 29 -30.14 25.10 -17.94
C SER A 29 -31.00 24.38 -16.85
N SER A 30 -31.69 25.04 -15.90
CA SER A 30 -31.24 25.78 -14.70
C SER A 30 -32.41 25.93 -13.68
N ARG A 31 -32.17 26.32 -12.40
CA ARG A 31 -33.18 26.71 -11.35
C ARG A 31 -34.06 25.56 -10.78
N GLU A 32 -34.72 25.62 -9.60
CA GLU A 32 -34.70 26.48 -8.37
C GLU A 32 -35.21 25.66 -7.13
N ASN A 33 -35.45 26.26 -5.95
CA ASN A 33 -35.69 25.59 -4.63
C ASN A 33 -36.56 26.48 -3.66
N PRO A 34 -37.07 26.01 -2.48
CA PRO A 34 -37.25 24.66 -1.92
C PRO A 34 -38.77 24.30 -1.70
N PRO A 35 -39.53 24.35 -0.55
CA PRO A 35 -39.28 24.45 0.93
C PRO A 35 -40.04 23.44 1.88
N SER A 36 -39.71 23.51 3.19
CA SER A 36 -40.52 23.26 4.44
C SER A 36 -41.21 21.92 4.87
N SER A 37 -40.92 21.56 6.15
CA SER A 37 -41.77 20.95 7.23
C SER A 37 -42.06 19.42 7.39
N SER A 38 -41.47 18.87 8.47
CA SER A 38 -42.02 17.97 9.53
C SER A 38 -42.27 16.44 9.37
N THR A 39 -41.84 15.73 10.43
CA THR A 39 -42.37 14.48 11.04
C THR A 39 -42.38 13.13 10.28
N SER A 40 -41.28 12.39 10.44
CA SER A 40 -41.21 11.06 11.11
C SER A 40 -42.18 9.92 10.71
N TRP A 41 -41.64 8.88 10.04
CA TRP A 41 -41.51 7.47 10.52
C TRP A 41 -40.80 6.60 9.46
N TRP A 42 -40.30 5.42 9.83
CA TRP A 42 -39.55 4.53 8.92
C TRP A 42 -40.42 3.42 8.30
N SER A 43 -40.36 3.29 6.97
CA SER A 43 -40.51 2.02 6.24
C SER A 43 -39.89 2.13 4.83
N PRO A 44 -39.51 1.03 4.16
CA PRO A 44 -38.48 1.09 3.10
C PRO A 44 -38.97 0.67 1.70
N SER A 45 -38.69 1.48 0.68
CA SER A 45 -38.66 1.06 -0.73
C SER A 45 -37.95 2.10 -1.62
N GLU A 46 -37.68 1.71 -2.88
CA GLU A 46 -37.34 2.54 -4.04
C GLU A 46 -35.94 3.22 -4.09
N HIS A 47 -35.19 2.74 -5.09
CA HIS A 47 -33.81 3.02 -5.48
C HIS A 47 -33.49 4.47 -5.93
N SER A 48 -32.21 4.69 -6.24
CA SER A 48 -31.65 5.74 -7.12
C SER A 48 -31.37 7.13 -6.53
N ARG A 49 -30.28 7.25 -5.75
CA ARG A 49 -29.44 8.47 -5.64
C ARG A 49 -28.06 8.19 -5.02
N ILE A 50 -27.30 7.28 -5.61
CA ILE A 50 -25.88 7.10 -5.25
C ILE A 50 -25.09 8.34 -5.70
N SER A 51 -24.27 8.89 -4.81
CA SER A 51 -23.52 10.11 -5.07
C SER A 51 -22.37 9.86 -6.06
N ARG A 52 -22.34 10.66 -7.13
CA ARG A 52 -21.28 10.65 -8.14
C ARG A 52 -19.97 11.16 -7.50
N TRP A 53 -19.01 10.26 -7.25
CA TRP A 53 -17.72 10.64 -6.66
C TRP A 53 -16.83 11.38 -7.66
N ALA A 54 -15.94 12.22 -7.13
CA ALA A 54 -15.21 13.22 -7.92
C ALA A 54 -14.05 12.60 -8.70
N GLN A 55 -13.96 12.94 -9.99
CA GLN A 55 -12.77 12.74 -10.80
C GLN A 55 -11.72 13.80 -10.46
N SER A 56 -10.44 13.42 -10.42
CA SER A 56 -9.33 14.36 -10.27
C SER A 56 -9.10 15.13 -11.59
N PRO A 57 -8.81 16.43 -11.56
CA PRO A 57 -8.55 17.21 -12.77
C PRO A 57 -7.23 16.77 -13.43
N ARG A 58 -7.25 16.62 -14.75
CA ARG A 58 -6.04 16.48 -15.58
C ARG A 58 -5.53 17.86 -16.00
N ILE A 59 -4.21 18.03 -16.02
CA ILE A 59 -3.53 19.23 -16.49
C ILE A 59 -2.45 18.78 -17.49
N ASP A 60 -2.55 19.23 -18.73
CA ASP A 60 -1.49 19.04 -19.73
C ASP A 60 -0.33 20.01 -19.46
N ILE A 61 0.91 19.53 -19.65
CA ILE A 61 2.11 20.36 -19.59
C ILE A 61 3.02 20.02 -20.79
N GLN A 62 3.39 21.06 -21.52
CA GLN A 62 4.12 21.01 -22.78
C GLN A 62 5.59 20.63 -22.57
N LYS A 63 6.12 19.71 -23.41
CA LYS A 63 7.53 19.25 -23.34
C LYS A 63 8.49 20.31 -23.90
N ASN A 64 9.61 20.50 -23.19
CA ASN A 64 10.91 20.90 -23.77
C ASN A 64 11.88 19.71 -23.60
N SER A 65 12.81 19.55 -24.54
CA SER A 65 13.74 18.41 -24.58
C SER A 65 15.04 18.66 -23.78
N ASP A 66 15.94 17.66 -23.82
CA ASP A 66 17.37 17.75 -23.48
C ASP A 66 17.84 17.38 -22.05
N VAL A 67 17.14 16.46 -21.36
CA VAL A 67 17.76 15.64 -20.29
C VAL A 67 17.27 14.18 -20.34
N LEU A 68 18.17 13.25 -20.71
CA LEU A 68 18.08 11.78 -20.54
C LEU A 68 16.82 11.03 -21.06
N ALA A 69 15.88 11.71 -21.70
CA ALA A 69 14.58 11.14 -22.09
C ALA A 69 14.62 10.30 -23.38
N THR A 70 15.30 9.15 -23.36
CA THR A 70 15.14 8.13 -24.42
C THR A 70 13.83 7.37 -24.23
N GLU A 71 12.80 7.86 -24.92
CA GLU A 71 11.54 7.22 -25.36
C GLU A 71 11.07 5.93 -24.66
N SER A 72 10.14 6.07 -23.71
CA SER A 72 8.91 5.28 -23.56
C SER A 72 8.14 5.74 -22.32
N ASP A 73 6.85 5.41 -22.21
CA ASP A 73 5.98 5.82 -21.10
C ASP A 73 6.26 5.03 -19.80
N VAL A 74 7.45 5.23 -19.23
CA VAL A 74 7.84 4.69 -17.92
C VAL A 74 7.08 5.44 -16.81
N PHE A 75 5.89 4.95 -16.48
CA PHE A 75 5.13 5.39 -15.32
C PHE A 75 5.98 5.25 -14.04
N ASP A 76 6.28 6.38 -13.39
CA ASP A 76 6.81 6.36 -12.03
C ASP A 76 5.65 6.01 -11.08
N LEU A 77 5.51 4.72 -10.72
CA LEU A 77 4.40 4.29 -9.87
C LEU A 77 4.36 5.03 -8.53
N TYR A 78 5.46 5.55 -7.98
CA TYR A 78 5.41 6.31 -6.72
C TYR A 78 5.25 7.83 -6.91
N THR A 79 5.03 8.28 -8.16
CA THR A 79 4.79 9.66 -8.63
C THR A 79 5.49 10.75 -7.81
N VAL A 80 6.81 10.65 -7.74
CA VAL A 80 7.66 11.60 -7.04
C VAL A 80 7.87 12.82 -7.92
N GLN A 81 7.20 13.92 -7.60
CA GLN A 81 7.35 15.18 -8.34
C GLN A 81 8.82 15.60 -8.45
N GLY A 82 9.31 15.75 -9.68
CA GLY A 82 10.71 16.10 -9.95
C GLY A 82 11.72 14.95 -9.78
N LYS A 83 11.29 13.68 -9.84
CA LYS A 83 12.16 12.50 -10.08
C LYS A 83 12.50 12.40 -11.58
N LEU A 84 13.77 12.16 -11.90
CA LEU A 84 14.18 11.73 -13.25
C LEU A 84 13.67 10.30 -13.48
N SER A 85 13.22 10.01 -14.71
CA SER A 85 12.66 8.69 -15.10
C SER A 85 13.61 7.55 -14.73
N TRP A 86 13.16 6.69 -13.82
CA TRP A 86 13.97 5.63 -13.25
C TRP A 86 13.90 4.41 -14.16
N ALA A 87 14.93 4.26 -15.02
CA ALA A 87 14.87 3.41 -16.21
C ALA A 87 14.72 1.89 -15.97
N ASP A 88 14.77 1.44 -14.72
CA ASP A 88 14.43 0.07 -14.34
C ASP A 88 13.80 0.08 -12.94
N ILE A 89 12.62 -0.53 -12.82
CA ILE A 89 11.82 -0.68 -11.60
C ILE A 89 11.46 -2.15 -11.33
N GLY A 90 12.13 -3.10 -12.00
CA GLY A 90 11.94 -4.53 -11.79
C GLY A 90 10.51 -5.01 -12.06
N SER A 91 10.00 -5.87 -11.18
CA SER A 91 8.65 -6.47 -11.29
C SER A 91 7.51 -5.44 -11.33
N TYR A 92 7.68 -4.27 -10.71
CA TYR A 92 6.66 -3.22 -10.63
C TYR A 92 6.26 -2.64 -12.00
N ARG A 93 7.09 -2.81 -13.04
CA ARG A 93 6.76 -2.41 -14.43
C ARG A 93 5.54 -3.15 -15.01
N SER A 94 5.20 -4.30 -14.42
CA SER A 94 4.08 -5.16 -14.82
C SER A 94 3.03 -5.28 -13.73
N ALA A 95 3.03 -4.37 -12.75
CA ALA A 95 2.05 -4.34 -11.67
C ALA A 95 0.68 -3.85 -12.17
N THR A 96 -0.39 -4.57 -11.82
CA THR A 96 -1.76 -4.07 -12.02
C THR A 96 -2.09 -3.08 -10.92
N GLU A 97 -2.28 -1.82 -11.29
CA GLU A 97 -2.70 -0.75 -10.39
C GLU A 97 -4.23 -0.69 -10.25
N VAL A 98 -4.71 -0.55 -9.01
CA VAL A 98 -6.10 -0.27 -8.66
C VAL A 98 -6.12 0.97 -7.76
N ALA A 99 -6.30 2.15 -8.38
CA ALA A 99 -6.33 3.46 -7.72
C ALA A 99 -7.77 4.00 -7.49
N SER A 100 -8.77 3.38 -8.11
CA SER A 100 -10.20 3.60 -7.89
C SER A 100 -10.94 2.27 -7.87
N MET A 101 -12.16 2.25 -7.33
CA MET A 101 -13.08 1.12 -7.45
C MET A 101 -14.46 1.66 -7.82
N SER A 102 -15.06 1.12 -8.88
CA SER A 102 -16.42 1.42 -9.33
C SER A 102 -17.29 0.16 -9.27
N VAL A 103 -18.57 0.33 -8.92
CA VAL A 103 -19.51 -0.78 -8.82
C VAL A 103 -20.39 -0.78 -10.08
N GLU A 104 -19.82 -1.28 -11.17
CA GLU A 104 -20.56 -1.56 -12.40
C GLU A 104 -21.36 -2.87 -12.25
N GLU A 105 -22.66 -2.81 -12.55
CA GLU A 105 -23.60 -3.94 -12.38
C GLU A 105 -23.14 -5.21 -13.11
N LYS A 106 -22.59 -5.08 -14.32
CA LYS A 106 -22.05 -6.20 -15.11
C LYS A 106 -20.83 -6.89 -14.48
N ARG A 107 -20.12 -6.22 -13.56
CA ARG A 107 -18.93 -6.76 -12.88
C ARG A 107 -19.25 -7.40 -11.52
N LEU A 108 -20.43 -7.11 -10.96
CA LEU A 108 -20.88 -7.66 -9.68
C LEU A 108 -20.93 -9.19 -9.68
N GLY A 109 -21.36 -9.84 -10.77
CA GLY A 109 -21.47 -11.30 -10.87
C GLY A 109 -20.13 -12.00 -10.60
N TYR A 110 -19.09 -11.65 -11.35
CA TYR A 110 -17.75 -12.20 -11.17
C TYR A 110 -17.14 -11.87 -9.79
N ALA A 111 -17.35 -10.64 -9.30
CA ALA A 111 -16.93 -10.25 -7.97
C ALA A 111 -17.65 -11.06 -6.86
N SER A 112 -18.91 -11.47 -7.07
CA SER A 112 -19.69 -12.26 -6.11
C SER A 112 -19.22 -13.71 -6.00
N ASP A 113 -18.81 -14.34 -7.11
CA ASP A 113 -18.23 -15.70 -7.11
C ASP A 113 -16.90 -15.75 -6.34
N GLU A 114 -16.00 -14.78 -6.59
CA GLU A 114 -14.73 -14.69 -5.86
C GLU A 114 -14.95 -14.27 -4.38
N LEU A 115 -15.99 -13.50 -4.06
CA LEU A 115 -16.36 -13.20 -2.68
C LEU A 115 -16.93 -14.42 -1.95
N TRP A 116 -17.70 -15.28 -2.63
CA TRP A 116 -18.16 -16.56 -2.08
C TRP A 116 -16.99 -17.52 -1.83
N ARG A 117 -16.10 -17.68 -2.81
CA ARG A 117 -14.83 -18.43 -2.67
C ARG A 117 -13.99 -17.89 -1.50
N PHE A 118 -13.95 -16.56 -1.32
CA PHE A 118 -13.24 -15.93 -0.22
C PHE A 118 -13.87 -16.25 1.15
N ARG A 119 -15.20 -16.16 1.30
CA ARG A 119 -15.92 -16.47 2.54
C ARG A 119 -15.66 -17.90 3.01
N ASN A 120 -15.78 -18.88 2.11
CA ASN A 120 -15.47 -20.29 2.39
C ASN A 120 -14.02 -20.50 2.88
N LEU A 121 -13.07 -19.67 2.44
CA LEU A 121 -11.69 -19.72 2.92
C LEU A 121 -11.51 -19.04 4.29
N VAL A 122 -12.25 -17.98 4.59
CA VAL A 122 -12.27 -17.34 5.93
C VAL A 122 -12.85 -18.30 6.97
N GLU A 123 -13.96 -18.97 6.66
CA GLU A 123 -14.62 -19.94 7.57
C GLU A 123 -13.69 -21.10 7.94
N ARG A 124 -12.84 -21.53 7.01
CA ARG A 124 -11.83 -22.58 7.25
C ARG A 124 -10.73 -22.16 8.22
N LEU A 125 -10.45 -20.86 8.38
CA LEU A 125 -9.41 -20.38 9.31
C LEU A 125 -9.73 -20.75 10.77
N ALA A 126 -11.01 -20.82 11.14
CA ALA A 126 -11.44 -21.18 12.48
C ALA A 126 -10.97 -22.59 12.91
N ARG A 127 -10.61 -23.45 11.95
CA ARG A 127 -10.11 -24.83 12.16
C ARG A 127 -8.58 -24.97 12.05
N VAL A 128 -7.85 -23.92 11.68
CA VAL A 128 -6.37 -23.93 11.64
C VAL A 128 -5.84 -23.70 13.05
N ASN A 129 -4.90 -24.52 13.54
CA ASN A 129 -4.15 -24.18 14.75
C ASN A 129 -2.90 -23.36 14.38
N PRO A 130 -2.88 -22.03 14.58
CA PRO A 130 -1.71 -21.23 14.26
C PRO A 130 -0.55 -21.44 15.24
N ALA A 131 -0.75 -22.05 16.42
CA ALA A 131 0.31 -22.25 17.40
C ALA A 131 1.32 -23.34 16.97
N GLU A 132 0.82 -24.41 16.33
CA GLU A 132 1.61 -25.56 15.83
C GLU A 132 2.48 -25.24 14.61
N LEU A 133 2.14 -24.19 13.87
CA LEU A 133 2.88 -23.76 12.68
C LEU A 133 4.34 -23.39 13.00
N SER A 134 5.26 -23.76 12.12
CA SER A 134 6.67 -23.33 12.16
C SER A 134 6.82 -21.82 11.95
N HIS A 135 8.03 -21.29 12.17
CA HIS A 135 8.28 -19.85 12.03
C HIS A 135 7.95 -19.31 10.63
N ASN A 136 8.36 -20.04 9.58
CA ASN A 136 8.13 -19.62 8.19
C ASN A 136 6.64 -19.75 7.80
N GLU A 137 5.98 -20.81 8.25
CA GLU A 137 4.53 -20.96 8.08
C GLU A 137 3.77 -19.83 8.78
N LYS A 138 4.15 -19.47 10.01
CA LYS A 138 3.55 -18.33 10.74
C LYS A 138 3.74 -17.01 9.98
N LEU A 139 4.94 -16.74 9.47
CA LEU A 139 5.19 -15.55 8.64
C LEU A 139 4.29 -15.53 7.41
N ALA A 140 4.40 -16.55 6.55
CA ALA A 140 3.64 -16.62 5.29
C ALA A 140 2.12 -16.60 5.53
N PHE A 141 1.63 -17.34 6.54
CA PHE A 141 0.22 -17.33 6.92
C PHE A 141 -0.23 -15.93 7.35
N TRP A 142 0.39 -15.33 8.37
CA TRP A 142 -0.09 -14.07 8.93
C TRP A 142 0.05 -12.87 7.99
N ILE A 143 1.08 -12.83 7.14
CA ILE A 143 1.22 -11.83 6.06
C ILE A 143 0.06 -11.96 5.05
N ASN A 144 -0.21 -13.18 4.56
CA ASN A 144 -1.30 -13.44 3.62
C ASN A 144 -2.69 -13.16 4.23
N ILE A 145 -2.89 -13.47 5.52
CA ILE A 145 -4.14 -13.15 6.22
C ILE A 145 -4.30 -11.64 6.42
N TYR A 146 -3.26 -10.90 6.83
CA TYR A 146 -3.32 -9.45 6.98
C TYR A 146 -3.70 -8.76 5.66
N ASN A 147 -2.96 -9.03 4.58
CA ASN A 147 -3.19 -8.39 3.28
C ASN A 147 -4.61 -8.70 2.76
N ALA A 148 -5.09 -9.94 2.94
CA ALA A 148 -6.46 -10.34 2.63
C ALA A 148 -7.52 -9.65 3.51
N MET A 149 -7.19 -9.38 4.78
CA MET A 149 -8.08 -8.76 5.75
C MET A 149 -8.25 -7.26 5.49
N ILE A 150 -7.18 -6.50 5.17
CA ILE A 150 -7.32 -5.09 4.81
C ILE A 150 -8.10 -4.92 3.50
N MET A 151 -7.80 -5.73 2.47
CA MET A 151 -8.55 -5.71 1.20
C MET A 151 -10.05 -5.97 1.42
N HIS A 152 -10.41 -7.02 2.18
CA HIS A 152 -11.82 -7.29 2.49
C HIS A 152 -12.47 -6.16 3.29
N ALA A 153 -11.75 -5.58 4.26
CA ALA A 153 -12.25 -4.47 5.06
C ALA A 153 -12.49 -3.18 4.24
N TYR A 154 -11.70 -2.94 3.19
CA TYR A 154 -11.92 -1.82 2.27
C TYR A 154 -13.16 -2.02 1.40
N LEU A 155 -13.49 -3.27 1.04
CA LEU A 155 -14.76 -3.60 0.37
C LEU A 155 -15.96 -3.50 1.33
N ALA A 156 -15.81 -3.92 2.59
CA ALA A 156 -16.90 -3.98 3.57
C ALA A 156 -17.22 -2.64 4.25
N TYR A 157 -16.22 -1.78 4.46
CA TYR A 157 -16.35 -0.52 5.19
C TYR A 157 -15.98 0.73 4.37
N GLY A 158 -15.51 0.55 3.12
CA GLY A 158 -15.02 1.61 2.26
C GLY A 158 -13.61 2.09 2.60
N VAL A 159 -13.06 2.92 1.72
CA VAL A 159 -11.71 3.49 1.85
C VAL A 159 -11.62 4.46 3.04
N PRO A 160 -10.67 4.26 3.99
CA PRO A 160 -10.48 5.16 5.12
C PRO A 160 -9.79 6.46 4.70
N LYS A 161 -10.48 7.60 4.87
CA LYS A 161 -9.96 8.93 4.49
C LYS A 161 -8.89 9.52 5.42
N THR A 162 -8.55 8.87 6.53
CA THR A 162 -7.55 9.33 7.51
C THR A 162 -6.91 8.16 8.25
N ASP A 163 -5.70 8.34 8.76
CA ASP A 163 -4.94 7.33 9.51
C ASP A 163 -5.71 6.75 10.71
N LEU A 164 -6.42 7.59 11.48
CA LEU A 164 -7.24 7.15 12.61
C LEU A 164 -8.45 6.32 12.14
N LYS A 165 -9.00 6.59 10.95
CA LYS A 165 -10.06 5.77 10.34
C LYS A 165 -9.51 4.44 9.81
N LEU A 166 -8.30 4.43 9.25
CA LEU A 166 -7.61 3.17 8.91
C LEU A 166 -7.40 2.33 10.17
N PHE A 167 -6.85 2.90 11.24
CA PHE A 167 -6.61 2.15 12.48
C PHE A 167 -7.91 1.65 13.12
N SER A 168 -9.00 2.44 13.09
CA SER A 168 -10.33 1.97 13.53
C SER A 168 -10.88 0.85 12.64
N LEU A 169 -10.67 0.91 11.32
CA LEU A 169 -11.02 -0.15 10.38
C LEU A 169 -10.20 -1.43 10.65
N MET A 170 -8.90 -1.31 10.95
CA MET A 170 -8.03 -2.43 11.32
C MET A 170 -8.42 -3.11 12.64
N GLN A 171 -9.04 -2.38 13.57
CA GLN A 171 -9.61 -2.96 14.80
C GLN A 171 -10.97 -3.64 14.58
N LYS A 172 -11.77 -3.17 13.61
CA LYS A 172 -13.07 -3.76 13.25
C LYS A 172 -12.95 -4.98 12.35
N ALA A 173 -11.98 -4.97 11.44
CA ALA A 173 -11.68 -6.07 10.56
C ALA A 173 -11.01 -7.21 11.36
N ALA A 174 -11.74 -8.30 11.57
CA ALA A 174 -11.27 -9.46 12.32
C ALA A 174 -11.78 -10.78 11.75
N TYR A 175 -10.97 -11.84 11.89
CA TYR A 175 -11.33 -13.22 11.55
C TYR A 175 -11.09 -14.14 12.75
N THR A 176 -11.92 -15.18 12.86
CA THR A 176 -11.67 -16.30 13.78
C THR A 176 -10.62 -17.23 13.18
N VAL A 177 -9.49 -17.41 13.87
CA VAL A 177 -8.43 -18.35 13.52
C VAL A 177 -8.18 -19.26 14.71
N GLY A 178 -8.28 -20.58 14.53
CA GLY A 178 -8.12 -21.55 15.63
C GLY A 178 -8.99 -21.23 16.85
N GLY A 179 -10.28 -20.95 16.62
CA GLY A 179 -11.23 -20.51 17.65
C GLY A 179 -11.09 -19.08 18.18
N HIS A 180 -9.96 -18.39 17.95
CA HIS A 180 -9.67 -17.07 18.53
C HIS A 180 -9.87 -15.93 17.52
N SER A 181 -10.35 -14.76 17.97
CA SER A 181 -10.61 -13.61 17.09
C SER A 181 -9.38 -12.69 16.93
N TYR A 182 -8.81 -12.63 15.74
CA TYR A 182 -7.67 -11.77 15.40
C TYR A 182 -8.14 -10.61 14.51
N ASN A 183 -7.91 -9.38 14.95
CA ASN A 183 -8.08 -8.18 14.14
C ASN A 183 -6.76 -7.79 13.45
N ALA A 184 -6.83 -7.00 12.36
CA ALA A 184 -5.66 -6.67 11.55
C ALA A 184 -4.57 -5.92 12.35
N ALA A 185 -4.94 -5.07 13.31
CA ALA A 185 -3.98 -4.39 14.18
C ALA A 185 -3.29 -5.34 15.17
N THR A 186 -3.98 -6.38 15.65
CA THR A 186 -3.34 -7.46 16.42
C THR A 186 -2.36 -8.23 15.54
N ILE A 187 -2.73 -8.55 14.30
CA ILE A 187 -1.87 -9.31 13.39
C ILE A 187 -0.58 -8.56 13.07
N GLU A 188 -0.66 -7.28 12.68
CA GLU A 188 0.50 -6.44 12.35
C GLU A 188 1.45 -6.25 13.53
N TYR A 189 0.94 -5.79 14.67
CA TYR A 189 1.78 -5.27 15.76
C TYR A 189 2.09 -6.30 16.86
N MET A 190 1.31 -7.37 16.98
CA MET A 190 1.42 -8.36 18.06
C MET A 190 1.84 -9.72 17.53
N THR A 191 1.15 -10.21 16.49
CA THR A 191 1.38 -11.53 15.91
C THR A 191 2.61 -11.55 14.99
N LEU A 192 2.79 -10.50 14.17
CA LEU A 192 3.99 -10.24 13.33
C LEU A 192 5.02 -9.31 14.01
N LYS A 193 4.73 -8.83 15.23
CA LYS A 193 5.64 -8.00 16.06
C LYS A 193 6.22 -6.75 15.36
N MET A 194 5.51 -6.19 14.39
CA MET A 194 5.97 -5.02 13.64
C MET A 194 6.16 -3.79 14.56
N SER A 195 7.21 -3.00 14.31
CA SER A 195 7.47 -1.81 15.13
C SER A 195 6.41 -0.72 14.87
N PRO A 196 5.92 0.01 15.89
CA PRO A 196 4.97 1.11 15.68
C PRO A 196 5.57 2.19 14.77
N PRO A 197 4.78 2.79 13.86
CA PRO A 197 5.27 3.85 12.98
C PRO A 197 5.71 5.09 13.76
N LEU A 198 7.01 5.37 13.75
CA LEU A 198 7.67 6.49 14.44
C LEU A 198 7.04 7.87 14.15
N HIS A 199 6.39 8.02 13.00
CA HIS A 199 5.72 9.26 12.56
C HIS A 199 4.25 9.38 13.03
N ARG A 200 3.70 8.42 13.78
CA ARG A 200 2.31 8.40 14.27
C ARG A 200 2.25 8.08 15.78
N PRO A 201 2.75 8.97 16.68
CA PRO A 201 2.82 8.71 18.13
C PRO A 201 1.44 8.40 18.77
N GLN A 202 0.36 8.96 18.23
CA GLN A 202 -1.02 8.66 18.67
C GLN A 202 -1.36 7.16 18.58
N ILE A 203 -0.83 6.46 17.58
CA ILE A 203 -1.06 5.02 17.39
C ILE A 203 -0.25 4.20 18.41
N ALA A 204 0.94 4.66 18.83
CA ALA A 204 1.76 3.94 19.81
C ALA A 204 1.04 3.74 21.16
N LEU A 205 0.27 4.75 21.63
CA LEU A 205 -0.55 4.62 22.84
C LEU A 205 -1.67 3.57 22.67
N LEU A 206 -2.38 3.61 21.54
CA LEU A 206 -3.44 2.65 21.23
C LEU A 206 -2.90 1.21 21.08
N LEU A 207 -1.68 1.04 20.59
CA LEU A 207 -0.99 -0.24 20.51
C LEU A 207 -0.54 -0.75 21.88
N SER A 208 -0.15 0.11 22.82
CA SER A 208 0.08 -0.29 24.21
C SER A 208 -1.19 -0.83 24.87
N ILE A 209 -2.34 -0.19 24.63
CA ILE A 209 -3.65 -0.69 25.10
C ILE A 209 -3.98 -2.03 24.43
N LEU A 210 -3.67 -2.20 23.13
CA LEU A 210 -3.92 -3.44 22.41
C LEU A 210 -3.03 -4.59 22.92
N LYS A 211 -1.76 -4.36 23.27
CA LYS A 211 -0.86 -5.36 23.88
C LYS A 211 -1.43 -6.01 25.14
N LEU A 212 -2.08 -5.21 25.99
CA LEU A 212 -2.71 -5.67 27.23
C LEU A 212 -3.94 -6.56 26.99
N LYS A 213 -4.53 -6.54 25.79
CA LYS A 213 -5.73 -7.32 25.42
C LYS A 213 -5.44 -8.63 24.66
N VAL A 214 -4.19 -8.88 24.28
CA VAL A 214 -3.80 -10.12 23.59
C VAL A 214 -3.75 -11.26 24.60
N SER A 215 -4.45 -12.38 24.36
CA SER A 215 -4.39 -13.56 25.23
C SER A 215 -3.11 -14.38 25.00
N ASP A 216 -2.79 -15.34 25.87
CA ASP A 216 -1.54 -16.12 25.75
C ASP A 216 -1.55 -17.09 24.57
N GLU A 217 -2.72 -17.61 24.19
CA GLU A 217 -2.92 -18.40 22.97
C GLU A 217 -2.60 -17.55 21.72
N GLN A 218 -3.06 -16.29 21.71
CA GLN A 218 -2.75 -15.33 20.65
C GLN A 218 -1.27 -14.91 20.60
N ARG A 219 -0.56 -15.00 21.73
CA ARG A 219 0.90 -14.78 21.79
C ARG A 219 1.66 -15.98 21.22
N GLN A 220 1.25 -17.21 21.51
CA GLN A 220 1.85 -18.45 20.98
C GLN A 220 1.63 -18.63 19.47
N ALA A 221 0.51 -18.13 18.96
CA ALA A 221 0.20 -18.07 17.53
C ALA A 221 1.09 -17.11 16.73
N GLY A 222 1.77 -16.17 17.39
CA GLY A 222 2.67 -15.19 16.77
C GLY A 222 4.07 -15.71 16.48
N ILE A 223 4.83 -14.94 15.71
CA ILE A 223 6.24 -15.25 15.40
C ILE A 223 7.12 -15.03 16.64
N SER A 224 8.08 -15.93 16.91
CA SER A 224 8.95 -15.84 18.09
C SER A 224 9.88 -14.63 18.02
N THR A 225 10.68 -14.55 16.96
CA THR A 225 11.54 -13.42 16.59
C THR A 225 10.78 -12.39 15.75
N PRO A 226 10.95 -11.08 15.96
CA PRO A 226 10.41 -10.06 15.05
C PRO A 226 11.15 -10.09 13.71
N GLU A 227 10.42 -10.04 12.60
CA GLU A 227 10.99 -10.01 11.24
C GLU A 227 10.86 -8.60 10.61
N PRO A 228 11.96 -7.83 10.47
CA PRO A 228 11.89 -6.47 9.93
C PRO A 228 11.33 -6.36 8.51
N LEU A 229 11.60 -7.34 7.63
CA LEU A 229 11.24 -7.32 6.22
C LEU A 229 9.73 -7.40 5.98
N VAL A 230 8.94 -7.84 6.97
CA VAL A 230 7.46 -7.73 6.99
C VAL A 230 7.00 -6.31 6.62
N SER A 231 7.80 -5.28 6.92
CA SER A 231 7.58 -3.88 6.52
C SER A 231 7.37 -3.68 5.00
N PHE A 232 7.91 -4.56 4.16
CA PHE A 232 7.77 -4.53 2.69
C PHE A 232 6.73 -5.54 2.16
N ALA A 233 6.15 -6.35 3.05
CA ALA A 233 5.14 -7.36 2.72
C ALA A 233 3.71 -6.91 3.02
N LEU A 234 3.51 -6.07 4.04
CA LEU A 234 2.19 -5.61 4.45
C LEU A 234 1.74 -4.39 3.63
N SER A 235 0.65 -4.55 2.88
CA SER A 235 0.07 -3.50 2.05
C SER A 235 -1.26 -3.02 2.63
N CYS A 236 -1.23 -1.87 3.29
CA CYS A 236 -2.41 -1.24 3.89
C CYS A 236 -3.27 -0.42 2.90
N GLY A 237 -3.15 -0.68 1.59
CA GLY A 237 -4.01 -0.07 0.56
C GLY A 237 -3.81 1.43 0.35
N MET A 238 -2.60 1.94 0.62
CA MET A 238 -2.23 3.35 0.46
C MET A 238 -1.17 3.53 -0.63
N HIS A 239 -1.07 4.71 -1.23
CA HIS A 239 -0.20 5.00 -2.36
C HIS A 239 1.29 4.76 -2.07
N SER A 240 1.76 5.00 -0.83
CA SER A 240 3.11 4.67 -0.38
C SER A 240 3.31 3.24 0.15
N SER A 241 2.27 2.39 0.18
CA SER A 241 2.38 0.97 0.56
C SER A 241 3.14 0.15 -0.50
N PRO A 242 3.78 -0.97 -0.12
CA PRO A 242 4.31 -1.93 -1.08
C PRO A 242 3.20 -2.65 -1.86
N ALA A 243 3.56 -3.28 -2.98
CA ALA A 243 2.65 -4.12 -3.75
C ALA A 243 2.26 -5.40 -2.99
N VAL A 244 1.03 -5.86 -3.22
CA VAL A 244 0.50 -7.11 -2.66
C VAL A 244 1.17 -8.29 -3.37
N ARG A 245 1.86 -9.11 -2.57
CA ARG A 245 2.44 -10.40 -2.94
C ARG A 245 1.68 -11.54 -2.25
N ILE A 246 1.90 -12.76 -2.72
CA ILE A 246 1.48 -14.00 -2.06
C ILE A 246 2.75 -14.66 -1.53
N TYR A 247 2.76 -15.02 -0.25
CA TYR A 247 3.94 -15.63 0.38
C TYR A 247 3.74 -17.14 0.59
N SER A 248 4.80 -17.93 0.40
CA SER A 248 4.84 -19.38 0.61
C SER A 248 5.62 -19.72 1.88
N ALA A 249 5.24 -20.78 2.59
CA ALA A 249 5.96 -21.21 3.80
C ALA A 249 7.37 -21.75 3.49
N GLU A 250 7.58 -22.24 2.27
CA GLU A 250 8.85 -22.77 1.77
C GLU A 250 9.89 -21.65 1.63
N ASN A 251 9.54 -20.56 0.92
CA ASN A 251 10.51 -19.56 0.46
C ASN A 251 10.32 -18.17 1.09
N VAL A 252 9.54 -18.03 2.17
CA VAL A 252 9.16 -16.73 2.75
C VAL A 252 10.31 -15.76 3.00
N GLY A 253 11.51 -16.24 3.35
CA GLY A 253 12.70 -15.41 3.54
C GLY A 253 13.16 -14.73 2.24
N GLU A 254 13.31 -15.52 1.17
CA GLU A 254 13.71 -15.02 -0.16
C GLU A 254 12.63 -14.11 -0.75
N GLU A 255 11.36 -14.47 -0.59
CA GLU A 255 10.21 -13.66 -1.02
C GLU A 255 10.16 -12.29 -0.30
N LEU A 256 10.59 -12.24 0.96
CA LEU A 256 10.69 -11.01 1.77
C LEU A 256 11.89 -10.13 1.37
N GLU A 257 13.04 -10.74 1.07
CA GLU A 257 14.20 -10.02 0.54
C GLU A 257 13.92 -9.45 -0.85
N GLU A 258 13.25 -10.21 -1.74
CA GLU A 258 12.82 -9.71 -3.04
C GLU A 258 11.77 -8.60 -2.90
N ALA A 259 10.81 -8.73 -1.99
CA ALA A 259 9.82 -7.67 -1.72
C ALA A 259 10.47 -6.37 -1.24
N GLN A 260 11.50 -6.43 -0.38
CA GLN A 260 12.32 -5.27 -0.02
C GLN A 260 13.03 -4.69 -1.25
N LYS A 261 13.78 -5.50 -1.97
CA LYS A 261 14.60 -5.10 -3.12
C LYS A 261 13.76 -4.40 -4.19
N ASP A 262 12.66 -5.02 -4.61
CA ASP A 262 11.79 -4.48 -5.65
C ASP A 262 11.06 -3.21 -5.18
N TYR A 263 10.64 -3.13 -3.90
CA TYR A 263 10.09 -1.89 -3.34
C TYR A 263 11.12 -0.77 -3.36
N ILE A 264 12.39 -1.03 -2.98
CA ILE A 264 13.45 -0.02 -3.06
C ILE A 264 13.64 0.45 -4.50
N GLN A 265 13.78 -0.49 -5.45
CA GLN A 265 14.01 -0.16 -6.87
C GLN A 265 12.88 0.66 -7.49
N ALA A 266 11.61 0.34 -7.19
CA ALA A 266 10.47 1.08 -7.72
C ALA A 266 10.28 2.45 -7.05
N SER A 267 10.51 2.55 -5.74
CA SER A 267 10.08 3.71 -4.93
C SER A 267 11.11 4.83 -4.75
N VAL A 268 12.42 4.55 -4.83
CA VAL A 268 13.44 5.62 -4.78
C VAL A 268 13.57 6.32 -6.14
N GLY A 269 14.32 7.41 -6.18
CA GLY A 269 14.69 8.07 -7.43
C GLY A 269 15.76 9.13 -7.22
N VAL A 270 16.14 9.85 -8.28
CA VAL A 270 17.06 11.00 -8.17
C VAL A 270 16.43 12.22 -8.84
N SER A 271 16.52 13.36 -8.16
CA SER A 271 16.11 14.66 -8.71
C SER A 271 17.11 15.19 -9.75
N PRO A 272 16.71 16.08 -10.67
CA PRO A 272 17.61 16.77 -11.60
C PRO A 272 18.84 17.44 -10.95
N ARG A 273 18.78 17.76 -9.64
CA ARG A 273 19.90 18.30 -8.86
C ARG A 273 20.82 17.23 -8.26
N GLY A 274 20.79 15.99 -8.77
CA GLY A 274 21.62 14.88 -8.29
C GLY A 274 21.42 14.59 -6.80
N LYS A 275 20.18 14.67 -6.30
CA LYS A 275 19.81 14.31 -4.92
C LYS A 275 18.95 13.06 -4.93
N LEU A 276 19.38 12.01 -4.23
CA LEU A 276 18.58 10.81 -3.99
C LEU A 276 17.30 11.19 -3.23
N ILE A 277 16.17 10.66 -3.70
CA ILE A 277 14.84 10.83 -3.15
C ILE A 277 14.38 9.46 -2.63
N VAL A 278 13.85 9.43 -1.40
CA VAL A 278 13.57 8.21 -0.62
C VAL A 278 12.20 8.36 0.04
N PRO A 279 11.29 7.36 -0.04
CA PRO A 279 10.03 7.40 0.69
C PRO A 279 10.24 7.41 2.21
N GLN A 280 9.37 8.12 2.94
CA GLN A 280 9.37 8.16 4.41
C GLN A 280 9.34 6.76 5.04
N MET A 281 8.62 5.81 4.43
CA MET A 281 8.57 4.41 4.87
C MET A 281 9.97 3.77 4.86
N LEU A 282 10.68 3.88 3.73
CA LEU A 282 12.03 3.33 3.54
C LEU A 282 13.07 4.03 4.42
N HIS A 283 12.98 5.36 4.56
CA HIS A 283 13.86 6.11 5.47
C HIS A 283 13.64 5.72 6.94
N CYS A 284 12.39 5.59 7.39
CA CYS A 284 12.06 5.10 8.74
C CYS A 284 12.40 3.61 8.95
N PHE A 285 12.48 2.80 7.90
CA PHE A 285 13.02 1.43 7.98
C PHE A 285 14.54 1.46 8.15
N ALA A 286 15.26 2.08 7.20
CA ALA A 286 16.72 2.09 7.17
C ALA A 286 17.33 2.70 8.44
N LYS A 287 16.71 3.76 8.98
CA LYS A 287 17.18 4.44 10.19
C LYS A 287 17.13 3.59 11.47
N LYS A 288 16.51 2.39 11.44
CA LYS A 288 16.58 1.43 12.55
C LYS A 288 17.94 0.71 12.65
N SER A 289 18.70 0.64 11.55
CA SER A 289 19.94 -0.16 11.44
C SER A 289 21.10 0.58 10.74
N VAL A 290 20.84 1.74 10.13
CA VAL A 290 21.82 2.50 9.32
C VAL A 290 21.82 3.97 9.72
N ASP A 291 23.01 4.55 9.88
CA ASP A 291 23.18 5.99 10.15
C ASP A 291 22.56 6.85 9.03
N ASP A 292 21.95 7.99 9.38
CA ASP A 292 21.28 8.90 8.43
C ASP A 292 22.20 9.33 7.25
N CYS A 293 23.49 9.49 7.52
CA CYS A 293 24.53 9.78 6.51
C CYS A 293 24.90 8.61 5.58
N LYS A 294 24.58 7.37 5.97
CA LYS A 294 24.90 6.13 5.22
C LYS A 294 23.69 5.56 4.47
N VAL A 295 22.45 6.01 4.77
CA VAL A 295 21.21 5.50 4.13
C VAL A 295 21.30 5.49 2.60
N ALA A 296 21.88 6.52 1.97
CA ALA A 296 22.00 6.60 0.51
C ALA A 296 22.95 5.53 -0.08
N LEU A 297 24.02 5.16 0.65
CA LEU A 297 24.98 4.10 0.27
C LEU A 297 24.48 2.70 0.65
N TRP A 298 23.57 2.60 1.62
CA TRP A 298 22.82 1.36 1.85
C TRP A 298 21.83 1.11 0.71
N ILE A 299 21.06 2.14 0.30
CA ILE A 299 20.12 2.06 -0.83
C ILE A 299 20.82 1.67 -2.14
N SER A 300 22.00 2.21 -2.46
CA SER A 300 22.70 1.91 -3.73
C SER A 300 22.94 0.41 -3.94
N ARG A 301 23.16 -0.36 -2.87
CA ARG A 301 23.40 -1.81 -2.90
C ARG A 301 22.19 -2.64 -3.37
N HIS A 302 20.98 -2.10 -3.24
CA HIS A 302 19.75 -2.76 -3.69
C HIS A 302 19.38 -2.38 -5.14
N LEU A 303 20.10 -1.44 -5.76
CA LEU A 303 19.79 -0.92 -7.10
C LEU A 303 20.56 -1.64 -8.22
N PRO A 304 20.01 -1.70 -9.45
CA PRO A 304 20.73 -2.06 -10.66
C PRO A 304 22.09 -1.31 -10.79
N PRO A 305 23.17 -1.95 -11.25
CA PRO A 305 24.53 -1.38 -11.18
C PRO A 305 24.70 0.03 -11.78
N ARG A 306 23.98 0.34 -12.87
CA ARG A 306 23.97 1.68 -13.50
C ARG A 306 23.40 2.75 -12.57
N GLN A 307 22.32 2.43 -11.84
CA GLN A 307 21.68 3.33 -10.90
C GLN A 307 22.51 3.46 -9.62
N ALA A 308 23.05 2.35 -9.10
CA ALA A 308 23.94 2.31 -7.94
C ALA A 308 25.16 3.24 -8.13
N ALA A 309 25.89 3.06 -9.23
CA ALA A 309 27.05 3.88 -9.57
C ALA A 309 26.71 5.37 -9.73
N PHE A 310 25.53 5.70 -10.26
CA PHE A 310 25.07 7.09 -10.38
C PHE A 310 24.76 7.73 -9.01
N VAL A 311 24.13 6.98 -8.10
CA VAL A 311 23.89 7.42 -6.71
C VAL A 311 25.22 7.65 -5.97
N GLU A 312 26.18 6.74 -6.13
CA GLU A 312 27.50 6.85 -5.49
C GLU A 312 28.34 8.01 -6.05
N GLN A 313 28.29 8.26 -7.37
CA GLN A 313 28.86 9.47 -7.96
C GLN A 313 28.20 10.75 -7.42
N CYS A 314 26.88 10.75 -7.19
CA CYS A 314 26.19 11.89 -6.60
C CYS A 314 26.62 12.12 -5.13
N ILE A 315 26.82 11.06 -4.34
CA ILE A 315 27.36 11.14 -2.98
C ILE A 315 28.77 11.74 -2.99
N HIS A 316 29.68 11.20 -3.82
CA HIS A 316 31.06 11.66 -3.90
C HIS A 316 31.19 13.11 -4.40
N ARG A 317 30.37 13.53 -5.39
CA ARG A 317 30.34 14.92 -5.85
C ARG A 317 29.93 15.88 -4.73
N ARG A 318 28.90 15.51 -3.94
CA ARG A 318 28.43 16.31 -2.79
C ARG A 318 29.48 16.45 -1.70
N GLN A 319 30.16 15.35 -1.35
CA GLN A 319 31.26 15.36 -0.38
C GLN A 319 32.42 16.28 -0.83
N ARG A 320 32.81 16.20 -2.11
CA ARG A 320 33.92 16.99 -2.68
C ARG A 320 33.62 18.49 -2.82
N TRP A 321 32.35 18.90 -2.86
CA TRP A 321 31.95 20.29 -3.12
C TRP A 321 31.67 21.13 -1.87
N GLY A 322 31.86 20.59 -0.65
CA GLY A 322 32.13 21.37 0.57
C GLY A 322 31.04 22.33 1.10
N PHE A 323 29.88 22.45 0.45
CA PHE A 323 28.87 23.43 0.85
C PHE A 323 28.26 23.14 2.23
N LEU A 324 28.40 24.16 3.08
CA LEU A 324 28.13 24.27 4.51
C LEU A 324 27.03 23.38 5.11
N GLY A 325 27.36 22.72 6.23
CA GLY A 325 26.42 22.19 7.22
C GLY A 325 25.99 20.73 7.06
N SER A 326 25.68 20.09 8.19
CA SER A 326 25.33 18.66 8.36
C SER A 326 23.94 18.28 7.81
N SER A 327 23.56 18.85 6.66
CA SER A 327 22.29 18.63 5.97
C SER A 327 22.45 18.40 4.46
N SER A 328 23.61 18.73 3.87
CA SER A 328 23.88 18.56 2.43
C SER A 328 24.02 17.11 1.97
N SER A 329 24.33 16.20 2.90
CA SER A 329 24.39 14.73 2.72
C SER A 329 23.03 14.02 2.78
N LYS A 330 22.01 14.65 3.37
CA LYS A 330 20.72 14.00 3.66
C LYS A 330 19.91 13.74 2.39
N CYS A 331 19.18 12.64 2.36
CA CYS A 331 18.25 12.32 1.27
C CYS A 331 17.13 13.39 1.12
N GLY A 332 16.46 13.42 -0.02
CA GLY A 332 15.13 14.02 -0.11
C GLY A 332 14.13 13.00 0.43
N ILE A 333 13.36 13.36 1.46
CA ILE A 333 12.35 12.46 2.02
C ILE A 333 10.99 12.81 1.41
N VAL A 334 10.34 11.86 0.75
CA VAL A 334 8.96 11.99 0.27
C VAL A 334 8.03 11.60 1.41
N PRO A 335 7.07 12.45 1.82
CA PRO A 335 6.13 12.12 2.88
C PRO A 335 5.25 10.93 2.50
N PHE A 336 4.77 10.18 3.49
CA PHE A 336 3.88 9.05 3.26
C PHE A 336 2.55 9.52 2.64
N ASP A 337 2.20 8.98 1.48
CA ASP A 337 0.96 9.28 0.77
C ASP A 337 -0.13 8.25 1.12
N SER A 338 -1.20 8.76 1.73
CA SER A 338 -2.36 7.99 2.23
C SER A 338 -3.53 7.92 1.24
N ARG A 339 -3.39 8.42 0.00
CA ARG A 339 -4.38 8.18 -1.07
C ARG A 339 -4.55 6.67 -1.29
N PHE A 340 -5.76 6.23 -1.63
CA PHE A 340 -6.04 4.81 -1.88
C PHE A 340 -5.26 4.28 -3.07
N ARG A 341 -4.65 3.11 -2.90
CA ARG A 341 -4.14 2.28 -3.99
C ARG A 341 -3.89 0.84 -3.56
N TYR A 342 -4.14 -0.11 -4.45
CA TYR A 342 -3.41 -1.36 -4.48
C TYR A 342 -2.56 -1.50 -5.75
N LEU A 343 -1.40 -2.13 -5.59
CA LEU A 343 -0.55 -2.61 -6.67
C LEU A 343 -0.48 -4.13 -6.54
N PHE A 344 -0.77 -4.86 -7.60
CA PHE A 344 -0.68 -6.32 -7.63
C PHE A 344 0.42 -6.74 -8.60
N LEU A 345 1.42 -7.48 -8.12
CA LEU A 345 2.40 -8.12 -9.00
C LEU A 345 1.73 -9.32 -9.73
N PRO A 346 2.25 -9.71 -10.92
CA PRO A 346 1.65 -10.75 -11.77
C PRO A 346 1.47 -12.11 -11.09
#